data_AF-A0A1F4X904-F1
#
_entry.id   AF-A0A1F4X904-F1
#
_cell.length_a   1.000
_cell.length_b   1.000
_cell.length_c   1.000
_cell.angle_alpha   90.00
_cell.angle_beta   90.00
_cell.angle_gamma   90.00
#
_symmetry.space_group_name_H-M   'P 1'
#
loop_
_entity.id
_entity.type
_entity.pdbx_description
1 polymer ?
#
loop_
_entity_poly.entity_id
_entity_poly.type
_entity_poly.pdbx_seq_one_letter_code
_entity_poly.pdbx_strand_id
1 'polypeptide(L)'
;MQSINLIPEQEVQEQTKTKVVKLSTILTLVILVVVGALSGYFFYQTNRLKGELTSVNSQIDKLRSEISALAPVEISARNLDSKYRVLGEIFSSRGNYSLLADELRVRTPEGITIDSFTIQKGTKISISGDADNYILISSFMNNLLNNEYKDGNPTLRGLFTSVSLNSVNLEKSKNMVRFAIGVDINLDLIKK
;
A
#
# COMPACT_ATOMS: atom_id res chain seq x y z
N MET A 1 -93.17 33.61 -42.72
CA MET A 1 -93.30 34.73 -41.76
C MET A 1 -91.90 35.16 -41.37
N GLN A 2 -91.46 36.34 -41.82
CA GLN A 2 -90.15 36.92 -41.50
C GLN A 2 -90.29 37.77 -40.23
N SER A 3 -89.51 37.48 -39.20
CA SER A 3 -89.45 38.27 -37.98
C SER A 3 -88.68 39.57 -38.25
N ILE A 4 -89.35 40.72 -38.15
CA ILE A 4 -88.74 42.04 -38.26
C ILE A 4 -88.02 42.35 -36.94
N ASN A 5 -86.71 42.58 -37.03
CA ASN A 5 -85.88 42.96 -35.89
C ASN A 5 -85.94 44.49 -35.73
N LEU A 6 -86.54 44.98 -34.65
CA LEU A 6 -86.77 46.40 -34.37
C LEU A 6 -85.76 47.00 -33.37
N ILE A 7 -84.65 46.30 -33.10
CA ILE A 7 -83.65 46.79 -32.14
C ILE A 7 -82.72 47.78 -32.87
N PRO A 8 -82.52 49.02 -32.36
CA PRO A 8 -81.57 49.97 -32.93
C PRO A 8 -80.15 49.40 -32.92
N GLU A 9 -79.41 49.49 -34.03
CA GLU A 9 -78.07 48.91 -34.15
C GLU A 9 -77.10 49.38 -33.05
N GLN A 10 -77.28 50.60 -32.53
CA GLN A 10 -76.46 51.15 -31.45
C GLN A 10 -76.65 50.40 -30.13
N GLU A 11 -77.88 50.05 -29.75
CA GLU A 11 -78.14 49.30 -28.51
C GLU A 11 -77.67 47.84 -28.60
N VAL A 12 -77.74 47.23 -29.78
CA VAL A 12 -77.17 45.89 -30.03
C VAL A 12 -75.65 45.91 -29.81
N GLN A 13 -74.97 46.97 -30.25
CA GLN A 13 -73.53 47.13 -30.05
C GLN A 13 -73.15 47.35 -28.57
N GLU A 14 -73.93 48.10 -27.80
CA GLU A 14 -73.64 48.29 -26.37
C GLU A 14 -73.94 47.04 -25.53
N GLN A 15 -75.02 46.32 -25.86
CA GLN A 15 -75.34 45.05 -25.20
C GLN A 15 -74.32 43.95 -25.52
N THR A 16 -73.77 43.93 -26.73
CA THR A 16 -72.68 43.00 -27.09
C THR A 16 -71.36 43.39 -26.42
N LYS A 17 -71.00 44.68 -26.36
CA LYS A 17 -69.83 45.15 -25.62
C LYS A 17 -69.89 44.80 -24.12
N THR A 18 -71.02 45.04 -23.46
CA THR A 18 -71.19 44.71 -22.02
C THR A 18 -71.18 43.21 -21.77
N LYS A 19 -71.75 42.39 -22.66
CA LYS A 19 -71.65 40.92 -22.61
C LYS A 19 -70.21 40.44 -22.79
N VAL A 20 -69.48 40.99 -23.76
CA VAL A 20 -68.07 40.66 -24.03
C VAL A 20 -67.18 41.05 -22.84
N VAL A 21 -67.39 42.22 -22.24
CA VAL A 21 -66.64 42.67 -21.05
C VAL A 21 -66.94 41.79 -19.84
N LYS A 22 -68.20 41.41 -19.60
CA LYS A 22 -68.53 40.45 -18.53
C LYS A 22 -67.88 39.08 -18.77
N LEU A 23 -67.92 38.58 -20.00
CA LEU A 23 -67.34 37.28 -20.35
C LEU A 23 -65.82 37.31 -20.22
N SER A 24 -65.16 38.40 -20.66
CA SER A 24 -63.71 38.55 -20.51
C SER A 24 -63.33 38.64 -19.03
N THR A 25 -64.05 39.41 -18.23
CA THR A 25 -63.78 39.55 -16.78
C THR A 25 -63.86 38.20 -16.07
N ILE A 26 -64.88 37.39 -16.37
CA ILE A 26 -65.02 36.03 -15.82
C ILE A 26 -63.86 35.14 -16.28
N LEU A 27 -63.51 35.20 -17.57
CA LEU A 27 -62.41 34.42 -18.13
C LEU A 27 -61.06 34.79 -17.46
N THR A 28 -60.79 36.08 -17.27
CA THR A 28 -59.56 36.54 -16.59
C THR A 28 -59.53 36.07 -15.14
N LEU A 29 -60.68 36.08 -14.45
CA LEU A 29 -60.78 35.61 -13.07
C LEU A 29 -60.49 34.10 -12.98
N VAL A 30 -61.04 33.30 -13.91
CA VAL A 30 -60.79 31.86 -13.99
C VAL A 30 -59.31 31.59 -14.27
N ILE A 31 -58.70 32.30 -15.22
CA ILE A 31 -57.26 32.16 -15.51
C ILE A 31 -56.43 32.51 -14.28
N LEU A 32 -56.76 33.59 -13.56
CA LEU A 32 -56.04 34.00 -12.36
C LEU A 32 -56.11 32.94 -11.25
N VAL A 33 -57.27 32.31 -11.05
CA VAL A 33 -57.42 31.20 -10.09
C VAL A 33 -56.58 30.00 -10.50
N VAL A 34 -56.60 29.62 -11.79
CA VAL A 34 -55.81 28.48 -12.30
C VAL A 34 -54.31 28.75 -12.16
N VAL A 35 -53.85 29.94 -12.54
CA VAL A 35 -52.44 30.33 -12.42
C VAL A 35 -52.01 30.41 -10.95
N GLY A 36 -52.86 30.92 -10.06
CA GLY A 36 -52.61 30.95 -8.63
C GLY A 36 -52.49 29.55 -8.03
N ALA A 37 -53.40 28.64 -8.39
CA ALA A 37 -53.37 27.25 -7.94
C ALA A 37 -52.12 26.51 -8.42
N LEU A 38 -51.75 26.66 -9.70
CA LEU A 38 -50.53 26.07 -10.26
C LEU A 38 -49.29 26.62 -9.56
N SER A 39 -49.21 27.94 -9.37
CA SER A 39 -48.08 28.58 -8.70
C SER A 39 -47.93 28.10 -7.26
N GLY A 40 -49.04 28.00 -6.51
CA GLY A 40 -49.05 27.45 -5.16
C GLY A 40 -48.58 26.00 -5.10
N TYR A 41 -49.03 25.16 -6.04
CA TYR A 41 -48.60 23.76 -6.15
C TYR A 41 -47.09 23.66 -6.40
N PHE A 42 -46.56 24.39 -7.39
CA PHE A 42 -45.13 24.40 -7.70
C PHE A 42 -44.29 24.94 -6.54
N PHE A 43 -44.76 25.98 -5.85
CA PHE A 43 -44.07 26.53 -4.68
C PHE A 43 -43.99 25.50 -3.54
N TYR A 44 -45.08 24.82 -3.23
CA TYR A 44 -45.11 23.77 -2.22
C TYR A 44 -44.20 22.59 -2.56
N GLN A 45 -44.27 22.10 -3.80
CA GLN A 45 -43.42 21.02 -4.30
C GLN A 45 -41.94 21.41 -4.20
N THR A 46 -41.59 22.62 -4.64
CA THR A 46 -40.20 23.10 -4.61
C THR A 46 -39.68 23.25 -3.18
N ASN A 47 -40.48 23.75 -2.25
CA ASN A 47 -40.08 23.88 -0.85
C ASN A 47 -39.91 22.51 -0.18
N ARG A 48 -40.77 21.54 -0.48
CA ARG A 48 -40.61 20.18 0.02
C ARG A 48 -39.32 19.56 -0.47
N LEU A 49 -39.04 19.64 -1.79
CA LEU A 49 -37.81 19.11 -2.37
C LEU A 49 -36.56 19.80 -1.81
N LYS A 50 -36.62 21.12 -1.59
CA LYS A 50 -35.52 21.86 -0.93
C LYS A 50 -35.29 21.36 0.50
N GLY A 51 -36.35 21.12 1.28
CA GLY A 51 -36.23 20.57 2.63
C GLY A 51 -35.60 19.18 2.65
N GLU A 52 -36.04 18.30 1.74
CA GLU A 52 -35.46 16.96 1.57
C GLU A 52 -33.98 17.05 1.16
N LEU A 53 -33.63 17.91 0.20
CA LEU A 53 -32.24 18.15 -0.22
C LEU A 53 -31.36 18.66 0.93
N THR A 54 -31.85 19.62 1.73
CA THR A 54 -31.09 20.12 2.88
C THR A 54 -30.88 19.03 3.93
N SER A 55 -31.88 18.20 4.19
CA SER A 55 -31.75 17.06 5.10
C SER A 55 -30.72 16.05 4.60
N VAL A 56 -30.80 15.68 3.32
CA VAL A 56 -29.85 14.74 2.69
C VAL A 56 -28.42 15.30 2.71
N ASN A 57 -28.24 16.58 2.37
CA ASN A 57 -26.92 17.22 2.44
C ASN A 57 -26.37 17.23 3.86
N SER A 58 -27.20 17.52 4.87
CA SER A 58 -26.77 17.47 6.27
C SER A 58 -26.34 16.06 6.70
N GLN A 59 -27.02 15.01 6.22
CA GLN A 59 -26.61 13.64 6.45
C GLN A 59 -25.27 13.33 5.77
N ILE A 60 -25.09 13.73 4.52
CA ILE A 60 -23.82 13.56 3.79
C ILE A 60 -22.67 14.24 4.55
N ASP A 61 -22.87 15.46 5.05
CA ASP A 61 -21.83 16.18 5.79
C ASP A 61 -21.48 15.49 7.12
N LYS A 62 -22.48 14.94 7.83
CA LYS A 62 -22.25 14.12 9.02
C LYS A 62 -21.43 12.88 8.71
N LEU A 63 -21.83 12.10 7.70
CA LEU A 63 -21.08 10.91 7.29
C LEU A 63 -19.65 11.25 6.85
N ARG A 64 -19.46 12.36 6.12
CA ARG A 64 -18.12 12.84 5.75
C ARG A 64 -17.27 13.18 6.98
N SER A 65 -17.87 13.81 7.99
CA SER A 65 -17.18 14.11 9.24
C SER A 65 -16.81 12.84 10.01
N GLU A 66 -17.70 11.85 10.06
CA GLU A 66 -17.43 10.55 10.70
C GLU A 66 -16.29 9.81 9.99
N ILE A 67 -16.28 9.79 8.66
CA ILE A 67 -15.19 9.21 7.86
C ILE A 67 -13.87 9.95 8.14
N SER A 68 -13.89 11.28 8.18
CA SER A 68 -12.71 12.09 8.47
C SER A 68 -12.16 11.82 9.87
N ALA A 69 -13.03 11.59 10.85
CA ALA A 69 -12.64 11.23 12.22
C ALA A 69 -11.93 9.86 12.30
N LEU A 70 -12.14 8.97 11.34
CA LEU A 70 -11.46 7.67 11.24
C LEU A 70 -10.08 7.75 10.57
N ALA A 71 -9.79 8.83 9.82
CA ALA A 71 -8.51 8.97 9.11
C ALA A 71 -7.27 8.86 10.03
N PRO A 72 -7.23 9.45 11.25
CA PRO A 72 -6.10 9.27 12.16
C PRO A 72 -5.89 7.82 12.61
N VAL A 73 -6.99 7.07 12.78
CA VAL A 73 -6.95 5.66 13.16
C VAL A 73 -6.41 4.83 11.99
N GLU A 74 -6.87 5.09 10.77
CA GLU A 74 -6.37 4.42 9.57
C GLU A 74 -4.86 4.67 9.36
N ILE A 75 -4.41 5.92 9.51
CA ILE A 75 -2.99 6.27 9.42
C ILE A 75 -2.19 5.51 10.47
N SER A 76 -2.68 5.45 11.71
CA SER A 76 -2.01 4.74 12.80
C SER A 76 -1.94 3.24 12.53
N ALA A 77 -3.02 2.64 12.03
CA ALA A 77 -3.07 1.23 11.66
C ALA A 77 -2.10 0.89 10.53
N ARG A 78 -2.07 1.70 9.46
CA ARG A 78 -1.11 1.52 8.34
C ARG A 78 0.34 1.66 8.80
N ASN A 79 0.62 2.64 9.67
CA ASN A 79 1.97 2.81 10.22
C ASN A 79 2.39 1.63 11.10
N LEU A 80 1.46 1.08 11.89
CA LEU A 80 1.73 -0.08 12.72
C LEU A 80 1.96 -1.34 11.87
N ASP A 81 1.13 -1.57 10.85
CA ASP A 81 1.31 -2.68 9.90
C ASP A 81 2.64 -2.58 9.16
N SER A 82 3.01 -1.38 8.68
CA SER A 82 4.29 -1.15 8.03
C SER A 82 5.47 -1.48 8.95
N LYS A 83 5.43 -1.02 10.21
CA LYS A 83 6.44 -1.36 11.21
C LYS A 83 6.49 -2.85 11.49
N TYR A 84 5.34 -3.49 11.63
CA TYR A 84 5.24 -4.93 11.87
C TYR A 84 5.84 -5.74 10.72
N ARG A 85 5.53 -5.39 9.46
CA ARG A 85 6.09 -6.05 8.28
C ARG A 85 7.61 -5.91 8.21
N VAL A 86 8.14 -4.70 8.44
CA VAL A 86 9.59 -4.45 8.45
C VAL A 86 10.25 -5.23 9.59
N LEU A 87 9.67 -5.25 10.78
CA LEU A 87 10.18 -6.05 11.90
C LEU A 87 10.14 -7.54 11.57
N GLY A 88 9.07 -8.05 10.96
CA GLY A 88 8.96 -9.44 10.51
C GLY A 88 10.05 -9.81 9.50
N GLU A 89 10.35 -8.93 8.56
CA GLU A 89 11.46 -9.10 7.61
C GLU A 89 12.82 -9.11 8.31
N ILE A 90 13.04 -8.21 9.28
CA ILE A 90 14.27 -8.18 10.08
C ILE A 90 14.40 -9.46 10.94
N PHE A 91 13.34 -9.91 11.59
CA PHE A 91 13.39 -11.09 12.44
C PHE A 91 13.53 -12.38 11.63
N SER A 92 12.86 -12.49 10.48
CA SER A 92 13.00 -13.66 9.59
C SER A 92 14.35 -13.71 8.85
N SER A 93 15.00 -12.56 8.67
CA SER A 93 16.37 -12.49 8.11
C SER A 93 17.47 -12.56 9.16
N ARG A 94 17.14 -12.59 10.47
CA ARG A 94 18.14 -12.79 11.53
C ARG A 94 18.68 -14.22 11.50
N GLY A 95 19.81 -14.38 10.81
CA GLY A 95 20.65 -15.56 10.94
C GLY A 95 21.34 -15.60 12.31
N ASN A 96 21.48 -16.79 12.89
CA ASN A 96 22.29 -17.04 14.06
C ASN A 96 23.78 -17.11 13.64
N TYR A 97 24.38 -15.95 13.40
CA TYR A 97 25.78 -15.84 12.98
C TYR A 97 26.79 -16.38 14.01
N SER A 98 26.37 -16.59 15.26
CA SER A 98 27.19 -17.31 16.25
C SER A 98 27.46 -18.74 15.80
N LEU A 99 26.44 -19.44 15.29
CA LEU A 99 26.60 -20.80 14.77
C LEU A 99 27.54 -20.85 13.57
N LEU A 100 27.45 -19.84 12.70
CA LEU A 100 28.36 -19.69 11.56
C LEU A 100 29.81 -19.48 12.01
N ALA A 101 30.03 -18.63 13.02
CA ALA A 101 31.36 -18.40 13.58
C ALA A 101 31.93 -19.64 14.29
N ASP A 102 31.09 -20.38 15.02
CA ASP A 102 31.49 -21.63 15.67
C ASP A 102 31.85 -22.71 14.65
N GLU A 103 31.04 -22.89 13.60
CA GLU A 103 31.35 -23.80 12.48
C GLU A 103 32.63 -23.43 11.75
N LEU A 104 32.82 -22.12 11.51
CA LEU A 104 34.02 -21.63 10.85
C LEU A 104 35.25 -21.97 11.68
N ARG A 105 35.23 -21.65 12.99
CA ARG A 105 36.33 -21.93 13.92
C ARG A 105 36.71 -23.40 13.95
N VAL A 106 35.72 -24.29 14.01
CA VAL A 106 35.93 -25.75 14.08
C VAL A 106 36.54 -26.30 12.78
N ARG A 107 36.20 -25.71 11.63
CA ARG A 107 36.69 -26.17 10.31
C ARG A 107 38.01 -25.55 9.89
N THR A 108 38.47 -24.49 10.59
CA THR A 108 39.77 -23.86 10.37
C THR A 108 40.90 -24.76 10.91
N PRO A 109 41.80 -25.28 10.05
CA PRO A 109 42.97 -26.02 10.48
C PRO A 109 43.92 -25.17 11.33
N GLU A 110 44.71 -25.83 12.16
CA GLU A 110 45.87 -25.20 12.82
C GLU A 110 46.85 -24.66 11.76
N GLY A 111 47.46 -23.50 12.05
CA GLY A 111 48.35 -22.80 11.10
C GLY A 111 47.64 -21.87 10.12
N ILE A 112 46.33 -21.62 10.30
CA ILE A 112 45.58 -20.57 9.62
C ILE A 112 45.10 -19.52 10.62
N THR A 113 45.38 -18.26 10.33
CA THR A 113 44.87 -17.09 11.05
C THR A 113 43.91 -16.33 10.15
N ILE A 114 42.69 -16.09 10.62
CA ILE A 114 41.68 -15.29 9.90
C ILE A 114 41.82 -13.83 10.35
N ASP A 115 42.17 -12.95 9.41
CA ASP A 115 42.28 -11.51 9.63
C ASP A 115 40.92 -10.81 9.48
N SER A 116 40.13 -11.24 8.50
CA SER A 116 38.83 -10.64 8.22
C SER A 116 37.78 -11.67 7.81
N PHE A 117 36.56 -11.44 8.29
CA PHE A 117 35.38 -12.20 7.96
C PHE A 117 34.23 -11.21 7.70
N THR A 118 33.83 -11.10 6.44
CA THR A 118 32.81 -10.12 6.01
C THR A 118 31.66 -10.84 5.32
N ILE A 119 30.46 -10.64 5.85
CA ILE A 119 29.23 -11.12 5.22
C ILE A 119 28.78 -10.07 4.20
N GLN A 120 28.75 -10.46 2.93
CA GLN A 120 28.22 -9.62 1.85
C GLN A 120 26.70 -9.74 1.79
N LYS A 121 26.05 -8.87 1.01
CA LYS A 121 24.59 -8.96 0.80
C LYS A 121 24.23 -10.33 0.23
N GLY A 122 23.29 -11.02 0.88
CA GLY A 122 22.82 -12.35 0.48
C GLY A 122 23.59 -13.47 1.17
N THR A 123 24.02 -14.47 0.40
CA THR A 123 24.61 -15.72 0.88
C THR A 123 26.14 -15.77 0.80
N LYS A 124 26.81 -14.67 0.48
CA LYS A 124 28.26 -14.65 0.22
C LYS A 124 29.04 -14.14 1.42
N ILE A 125 30.14 -14.80 1.71
CA ILE A 125 31.11 -14.43 2.73
C ILE A 125 32.46 -14.23 2.05
N SER A 126 33.19 -13.19 2.46
CA SER A 126 34.62 -13.05 2.16
C SER A 126 35.43 -13.29 3.42
N ILE A 127 36.42 -14.16 3.31
CA ILE A 127 37.35 -14.51 4.38
C ILE A 127 38.76 -14.21 3.88
N SER A 128 39.53 -13.46 4.66
CA SER A 128 40.94 -13.24 4.38
C SER A 128 41.78 -13.55 5.61
N GLY A 129 43.02 -13.94 5.38
CA GLY A 129 43.92 -14.30 6.46
C GLY A 129 45.29 -14.71 5.96
N ASP A 130 46.07 -15.25 6.89
CA ASP A 130 47.41 -15.75 6.66
C ASP A 130 47.46 -17.25 7.01
N ALA A 131 48.18 -18.03 6.22
CA ALA A 131 48.38 -19.46 6.44
C ALA A 131 49.88 -19.79 6.37
N ASP A 132 50.33 -20.79 7.13
CA ASP A 132 51.74 -21.18 7.12
C ASP A 132 52.20 -21.72 5.76
N ASN A 133 51.28 -22.32 4.99
CA ASN A 133 51.58 -22.83 3.66
C ASN A 133 50.31 -22.96 2.79
N TYR A 134 50.51 -23.16 1.48
CA TYR A 134 49.44 -23.33 0.49
C TYR A 134 48.59 -24.59 0.71
N ILE A 135 49.15 -25.64 1.31
CA ILE A 135 48.45 -26.92 1.54
C ILE A 135 47.37 -26.73 2.60
N LEU A 136 47.64 -25.94 3.64
CA LEU A 136 46.66 -25.60 4.67
C LEU A 136 45.46 -24.84 4.08
N ILE A 137 45.68 -23.92 3.14
CA ILE A 137 44.58 -23.21 2.45
C ILE A 137 43.69 -24.22 1.71
N SER A 138 44.29 -25.17 0.98
CA SER A 138 43.53 -26.23 0.30
C SER A 138 42.76 -27.12 1.29
N SER A 139 43.40 -27.52 2.40
CA SER A 139 42.76 -28.29 3.46
C SER A 139 41.59 -27.52 4.07
N PHE A 140 41.73 -26.22 4.28
CA PHE A 140 40.68 -25.37 4.82
C PHE A 140 39.49 -25.28 3.87
N MET A 141 39.73 -25.04 2.57
CA MET A 141 38.67 -25.05 1.55
C MET A 141 37.93 -26.39 1.52
N ASN A 142 38.66 -27.51 1.63
CA ASN A 142 38.07 -28.85 1.67
C ASN A 142 37.26 -29.10 2.97
N ASN A 143 37.75 -28.64 4.12
CA ASN A 143 37.03 -28.75 5.40
C ASN A 143 35.70 -27.98 5.40
N LEU A 144 35.68 -26.80 4.76
CA LEU A 144 34.46 -26.01 4.60
C LEU A 144 33.42 -26.79 3.77
N LEU A 145 33.81 -27.39 2.65
CA LEU A 145 32.92 -28.17 1.77
C LEU A 145 32.56 -29.57 2.31
N ASN A 146 33.24 -30.04 3.36
CA ASN A 146 32.99 -31.36 3.92
C ASN A 146 31.68 -31.39 4.74
N ASN A 147 30.62 -31.97 4.17
CA ASN A 147 29.34 -32.12 4.85
C ASN A 147 29.37 -33.10 6.04
N GLU A 148 30.40 -33.96 6.14
CA GLU A 148 30.57 -34.94 7.20
C GLU A 148 31.78 -34.61 8.10
N TYR A 149 32.07 -33.32 8.27
CA TYR A 149 33.13 -32.89 9.18
C TYR A 149 32.81 -33.34 10.62
N LYS A 150 33.68 -34.18 11.20
CA LYS A 150 33.41 -34.93 12.44
C LYS A 150 33.18 -34.04 13.65
N ASP A 151 33.89 -32.92 13.72
CA ASP A 151 33.83 -31.99 14.86
C ASP A 151 32.76 -30.91 14.67
N GLY A 152 32.14 -30.84 13.48
CA GLY A 152 31.11 -29.86 13.16
C GLY A 152 29.72 -30.26 13.66
N ASN A 153 28.82 -29.29 13.75
CA ASN A 153 27.44 -29.48 14.16
C ASN A 153 26.66 -30.30 13.12
N PRO A 154 26.07 -31.45 13.50
CA PRO A 154 25.29 -32.29 12.59
C PRO A 154 24.07 -31.61 11.95
N THR A 155 23.53 -30.53 12.54
CA THR A 155 22.39 -29.80 11.97
C THR A 155 22.80 -28.79 10.90
N LEU A 156 24.10 -28.50 10.77
CA LEU A 156 24.67 -27.51 9.85
C LEU A 156 25.41 -28.16 8.68
N ARG A 157 25.10 -29.44 8.39
CA ARG A 157 25.61 -30.14 7.20
C ARG A 157 25.15 -29.39 5.95
N GLY A 158 26.08 -28.99 5.10
CA GLY A 158 25.79 -28.16 3.93
C GLY A 158 25.63 -26.67 4.22
N LEU A 159 26.09 -26.18 5.38
CA LEU A 159 26.15 -24.74 5.67
C LEU A 159 26.99 -24.00 4.62
N PHE A 160 28.15 -24.54 4.25
CA PHE A 160 29.01 -24.00 3.20
C PHE A 160 28.73 -24.77 1.91
N THR A 161 28.23 -24.09 0.89
CA THR A 161 27.77 -24.72 -0.37
C THR A 161 28.83 -24.62 -1.46
N SER A 162 29.60 -23.54 -1.45
CA SER A 162 30.62 -23.24 -2.47
C SER A 162 31.78 -22.50 -1.83
N VAL A 163 33.00 -22.74 -2.32
CA VAL A 163 34.21 -22.03 -1.91
C VAL A 163 35.01 -21.67 -3.16
N SER A 164 35.35 -20.39 -3.30
CA SER A 164 36.17 -19.85 -4.38
C SER A 164 37.44 -19.22 -3.83
N LEU A 165 38.57 -19.45 -4.49
CA LEU A 165 39.83 -18.80 -4.17
C LEU A 165 39.93 -17.49 -4.95
N ASN A 166 39.91 -16.35 -4.25
CA ASN A 166 39.94 -15.03 -4.89
C ASN A 166 41.38 -14.55 -5.10
N SER A 167 42.25 -14.73 -4.10
CA SER A 167 43.66 -14.40 -4.22
C SER A 167 44.53 -15.20 -3.25
N VAL A 168 45.78 -15.44 -3.63
CA VAL A 168 46.82 -16.01 -2.78
C VAL A 168 48.15 -15.34 -3.09
N ASN A 169 48.86 -14.88 -2.06
CA ASN A 169 50.15 -14.21 -2.20
C ASN A 169 51.12 -14.61 -1.08
N LEU A 170 52.39 -14.85 -1.42
CA LEU A 170 53.43 -15.15 -0.43
C LEU A 170 53.97 -13.83 0.17
N GLU A 171 53.74 -13.61 1.45
CA GLU A 171 54.31 -12.50 2.19
C GLU A 171 55.71 -12.87 2.69
N LYS A 172 56.73 -12.59 1.86
CA LYS A 172 58.13 -12.97 2.11
C LYS A 172 58.72 -12.46 3.43
N SER A 173 58.19 -11.34 3.96
CA SER A 173 58.62 -10.77 5.24
C SER A 173 58.21 -11.61 6.44
N LYS A 174 57.07 -12.30 6.37
CA LYS A 174 56.52 -13.13 7.47
C LYS A 174 56.66 -14.63 7.21
N ASN A 175 57.08 -15.01 6.01
CA ASN A 175 57.07 -16.40 5.53
C ASN A 175 55.68 -17.05 5.65
N MET A 176 54.63 -16.26 5.43
CA MET A 176 53.23 -16.71 5.46
C MET A 176 52.57 -16.45 4.12
N VAL A 177 51.56 -17.26 3.81
CA VAL A 177 50.75 -17.15 2.61
C VAL A 177 49.46 -16.42 2.95
N ARG A 178 49.33 -15.21 2.43
CA ARG A 178 48.11 -14.41 2.54
C ARG A 178 47.08 -14.92 1.54
N PHE A 179 45.85 -15.15 1.99
CA PHE A 179 44.76 -15.63 1.15
C PHE A 179 43.51 -14.77 1.29
N ALA A 180 42.69 -14.79 0.24
CA ALA A 180 41.31 -14.35 0.28
C ALA A 180 40.43 -15.40 -0.43
N ILE A 181 39.40 -15.86 0.26
CA ILE A 181 38.40 -16.80 -0.27
C ILE A 181 37.00 -16.20 -0.23
N GLY A 182 36.19 -16.55 -1.22
CA GLY A 182 34.76 -16.36 -1.22
C GLY A 182 34.07 -17.66 -0.81
N VAL A 183 33.05 -17.58 0.03
CA VAL A 183 32.29 -18.75 0.48
C VAL A 183 30.80 -18.44 0.33
N ASP A 184 30.05 -19.32 -0.33
CA ASP A 184 28.60 -19.27 -0.35
C ASP A 184 28.03 -20.12 0.80
N ILE A 185 27.02 -19.59 1.49
CA ILE A 185 26.35 -20.26 2.60
C ILE A 185 24.88 -20.50 2.36
N ASN A 186 24.35 -21.57 2.97
CA ASN A 186 22.92 -21.78 3.09
C ASN A 186 22.38 -21.06 4.34
N LEU A 187 21.75 -19.91 4.12
CA LEU A 187 21.15 -19.12 5.21
C LEU A 187 20.01 -19.84 5.93
N ASP A 188 19.30 -20.76 5.28
CA ASP A 188 18.16 -21.45 5.89
C ASP A 188 18.56 -22.32 7.08
N LEU A 189 19.79 -22.83 7.09
CA LEU A 189 20.33 -23.65 8.19
C LEU A 189 20.68 -22.84 9.43
N ILE A 190 20.80 -21.51 9.31
CA ILE A 190 21.12 -20.62 10.43
C ILE A 190 19.98 -19.65 10.73
N LYS A 191 18.83 -19.74 10.06
CA LYS A 191 17.64 -18.95 10.41
C LYS A 191 17.11 -19.39 11.78
N LYS A 192 16.65 -18.41 12.56
CA LYS A 192 16.04 -18.63 13.88
C LYS A 192 14.54 -18.83 13.78
#